data_AF-A0A5D2B626-F1
#
_entry.id   AF-A0A5D2B626-F1
#
_cell.length_a   1.000
_cell.length_b   1.000
_cell.length_c   1.000
_cell.angle_alpha   90.00
_cell.angle_beta   90.00
_cell.angle_gamma   90.00
#
_symmetry.space_group_name_H-M   'P 1'
#
loop_
_entity.id
_entity.type
_entity.pdbx_description
1 polymer ?
#
loop_
_entity_poly.entity_id
_entity_poly.type
_entity_poly.pdbx_seq_one_letter_code
_entity_poly.pdbx_strand_id
1 'polypeptide(L)'
;MAVWSTHLCDRLCGSNPSYGAHIVWAFSLMFLFSRRGYWQELIESIVWAHNKLKVVHVTQPRALSIVQRRVVGVTHYLLGGIATTWAFFLARIIAVG
;
A
#
# COMPACT_ATOMS: atom_id res chain seq x y z
N MET A 1 -0.14 40.26 -6.01
CA MET A 1 -0.81 39.07 -6.59
C MET A 1 0.17 38.17 -7.35
N ALA A 2 1.28 37.70 -6.74
CA ALA A 2 2.15 36.69 -7.40
C ALA A 2 3.08 35.89 -6.44
N VAL A 3 2.90 35.96 -5.12
CA VAL A 3 3.70 35.20 -4.12
C VAL A 3 2.90 34.09 -3.43
N TRP A 4 1.61 33.97 -3.75
CA TRP A 4 0.68 33.02 -3.12
C TRP A 4 0.37 31.77 -3.96
N SER A 5 1.04 31.58 -5.11
CA SER A 5 0.75 30.46 -6.03
C SER A 5 1.79 29.33 -5.93
N THR A 6 3.07 29.64 -5.69
CA THR A 6 4.12 28.62 -5.55
C THR A 6 4.01 27.82 -4.24
N HIS A 7 3.64 28.47 -3.11
CA HIS A 7 3.42 27.79 -1.83
C HIS A 7 2.11 26.99 -1.73
N LEU A 8 1.19 27.12 -2.70
CA LEU A 8 -0.06 26.35 -2.75
C LEU A 8 0.11 25.07 -3.57
N CYS A 9 0.99 25.07 -4.58
CA CYS A 9 1.28 23.89 -5.39
C CYS A 9 2.04 22.81 -4.59
N ASP A 10 2.96 23.21 -3.70
CA ASP A 10 3.63 22.30 -2.76
C ASP A 10 2.68 21.74 -1.68
N ARG A 11 1.59 22.44 -1.35
CA ARG A 11 0.56 22.01 -0.38
C ARG A 11 -0.57 21.15 -0.95
N LEU A 12 -0.56 20.87 -2.26
CA LEU A 12 -1.59 20.03 -2.88
C LEU A 12 -1.02 18.70 -3.40
N CYS A 13 0.25 18.68 -3.82
CA CYS A 13 0.91 17.46 -4.28
C CYS A 13 1.48 16.61 -3.13
N GLY A 14 1.60 17.14 -1.90
CA GLY A 14 2.30 16.49 -0.77
C GLY A 14 1.49 16.10 0.48
N SER A 15 0.20 16.44 0.61
CA SER A 15 -0.40 16.55 1.96
C SER A 15 -1.87 16.15 2.10
N ASN A 16 -2.33 15.11 1.40
CA ASN A 16 -3.59 14.44 1.74
C ASN A 16 -3.31 13.06 2.35
N PRO A 17 -2.98 12.98 3.66
CA PRO A 17 -2.68 11.71 4.34
C PRO A 17 -3.82 10.70 4.21
N SER A 18 -5.06 11.18 4.01
CA SER A 18 -6.22 10.35 3.74
C SER A 18 -6.03 9.47 2.50
N TYR A 19 -5.57 10.01 1.36
CA TYR A 19 -5.52 9.23 0.12
C TYR A 19 -4.50 8.08 0.20
N GLY A 20 -3.32 8.36 0.78
CA GLY A 20 -2.32 7.34 1.06
C GLY A 20 -2.81 6.27 2.03
N ALA A 21 -3.49 6.67 3.10
CA ALA A 21 -4.06 5.73 4.07
C ALA A 21 -5.16 4.83 3.46
N HIS A 22 -5.99 5.36 2.56
CA HIS A 22 -7.04 4.61 1.89
C HIS A 22 -6.46 3.58 0.91
N ILE A 23 -5.39 3.92 0.17
CA ILE A 23 -4.71 2.97 -0.71
C ILE A 23 -4.08 1.82 0.10
N VAL A 24 -3.40 2.14 1.21
CA VAL A 24 -2.82 1.13 2.10
C VAL A 24 -3.90 0.21 2.68
N TRP A 25 -5.03 0.79 3.09
CA TRP A 25 -6.17 0.02 3.59
C TRP A 25 -6.78 -0.89 2.51
N ALA A 26 -7.01 -0.39 1.30
CA ALA A 26 -7.52 -1.18 0.18
C ALA A 26 -6.55 -2.28 -0.26
N PHE A 27 -5.24 -1.99 -0.27
CA PHE A 27 -4.18 -2.97 -0.55
C PHE A 27 -4.14 -4.10 0.49
N SER A 28 -4.51 -3.81 1.74
CA SER A 28 -4.60 -4.81 2.80
C SER A 28 -5.71 -5.83 2.56
N LEU A 29 -6.83 -5.40 1.97
CA LEU A 29 -7.95 -6.27 1.62
C LEU A 29 -7.56 -7.30 0.55
N MET A 30 -6.68 -6.93 -0.39
CA MET A 30 -6.12 -7.87 -1.38
C MET A 30 -5.39 -9.05 -0.70
N PHE A 31 -4.65 -8.81 0.39
CA PHE A 31 -3.93 -9.86 1.11
C PHE A 31 -4.82 -10.69 2.03
N LEU A 32 -5.87 -10.09 2.61
CA LEU A 32 -6.80 -10.76 3.52
C LEU A 32 -7.79 -11.68 2.79
N PHE A 33 -8.33 -11.26 1.65
CA PHE A 33 -9.38 -12.01 0.93
C PHE A 33 -8.86 -12.95 -0.15
N SER A 34 -7.64 -12.74 -0.66
CA SER A 34 -7.12 -13.57 -1.75
C SER A 34 -6.64 -14.95 -1.27
N ARG A 35 -7.09 -16.02 -1.94
CA ARG A 35 -6.73 -17.42 -1.62
C ARG A 35 -5.28 -17.73 -2.01
N ARG A 36 -4.69 -18.75 -1.35
CA ARG A 36 -3.26 -19.14 -1.52
C ARG A 36 -2.90 -19.42 -2.98
N GLY A 37 -3.83 -20.05 -3.72
CA GLY A 37 -3.64 -20.42 -5.13
C GLY A 37 -3.34 -19.23 -6.03
N TYR A 38 -4.09 -18.13 -5.90
CA TYR A 38 -3.92 -16.94 -6.74
C TYR A 38 -2.49 -16.35 -6.65
N TRP A 39 -2.00 -16.18 -5.42
CA TRP A 39 -0.66 -15.63 -5.21
C TRP A 39 0.46 -16.59 -5.62
N GLN A 40 0.20 -17.90 -5.55
CA GLN A 40 1.17 -18.89 -5.98
C GLN A 40 1.28 -18.94 -7.51
N GLU A 41 0.16 -18.97 -8.22
CA GLU A 41 0.11 -18.91 -9.69
C GLU A 41 0.72 -17.61 -10.24
N LEU A 42 0.50 -16.48 -9.55
CA LEU A 42 1.12 -15.20 -9.88
C LEU A 42 2.66 -15.27 -9.76
N ILE A 43 3.19 -15.80 -8.66
CA ILE A 43 4.64 -15.89 -8.46
C ILE A 43 5.26 -16.89 -9.45
N GLU A 44 4.60 -18.01 -9.75
CA GLU A 44 5.07 -18.99 -10.73
C GLU A 44 5.17 -18.39 -12.15
N SER A 45 4.20 -17.57 -12.56
CA SER A 45 4.24 -16.88 -13.87
C SER A 45 5.33 -15.80 -13.94
N ILE A 46 5.57 -15.07 -12.84
CA ILE A 46 6.66 -14.07 -12.75
C ILE A 46 8.03 -14.75 -12.83
N VAL A 47 8.21 -15.86 -12.11
CA VAL A 47 9.47 -16.64 -12.13
C VAL A 47 9.71 -17.23 -13.50
N TRP A 48 8.67 -17.72 -14.17
CA TRP A 48 8.76 -18.18 -15.55
C TRP A 48 9.25 -17.07 -16.50
N ALA A 49 8.71 -15.85 -16.38
CA ALA A 49 9.16 -14.70 -17.17
C ALA A 49 10.62 -14.30 -16.85
N HIS A 50 11.03 -14.33 -15.58
CA HIS A 50 12.41 -14.04 -15.16
C HIS A 50 13.41 -15.07 -15.71
N ASN A 51 13.02 -16.36 -15.73
CA ASN A 51 13.84 -17.41 -16.30
C ASN A 51 14.02 -17.22 -17.83
N LYS A 52 12.99 -16.69 -18.52
CA LYS A 52 13.13 -16.32 -19.94
C LYS A 52 14.05 -15.13 -20.19
N LEU A 53 14.08 -14.16 -19.28
CA LEU A 53 14.90 -12.96 -19.40
C LEU A 53 16.33 -13.14 -18.85
N LYS A 54 16.70 -14.34 -18.39
CA LYS A 54 18.01 -14.67 -17.78
C LYS A 54 18.44 -13.69 -16.67
N VAL A 55 17.47 -13.12 -15.95
CA VAL A 55 17.77 -12.33 -14.74
C VAL A 55 18.04 -13.32 -13.61
N VAL A 56 19.31 -13.69 -13.45
CA VAL A 56 19.74 -14.74 -12.51
C VAL A 56 19.45 -14.28 -11.08
N HIS A 57 18.51 -14.95 -10.41
CA HIS A 57 18.37 -14.89 -8.96
C HIS A 57 18.96 -16.19 -8.37
N VAL A 58 20.04 -16.06 -7.61
CA VAL A 58 20.69 -17.18 -6.90
C VAL A 58 19.80 -17.70 -5.76
N THR A 59 18.85 -16.89 -5.30
CA THR A 59 17.90 -17.23 -4.23
C THR A 59 16.51 -17.50 -4.81
N GLN A 60 15.96 -18.69 -4.57
CA GLN A 60 14.63 -19.04 -5.08
C GLN A 60 13.54 -18.14 -4.46
N PRO A 61 12.75 -17.41 -5.26
CA PRO A 61 11.60 -16.68 -4.77
C PRO A 61 10.49 -17.68 -4.41
N ARG A 62 10.48 -18.10 -3.15
CA ARG A 62 9.42 -18.94 -2.60
C ARG A 62 8.22 -18.04 -2.28
N ALA A 63 7.03 -18.44 -2.70
CA ALA A 63 5.80 -17.76 -2.33
C ALA A 63 5.73 -17.57 -0.80
N LEU A 64 5.39 -16.35 -0.36
CA LEU A 64 5.29 -15.99 1.05
C LEU A 64 4.46 -17.03 1.82
N SER A 65 4.93 -17.43 3.00
CA SER A 65 4.18 -18.35 3.86
C SER A 65 2.75 -17.83 4.08
N ILE A 66 1.76 -18.74 4.16
CA ILE A 66 0.35 -18.42 4.45
C ILE A 66 0.22 -17.53 5.69
N VAL A 67 1.09 -17.73 6.69
CA VAL A 67 1.12 -16.92 7.91
C VAL A 67 1.68 -15.52 7.59
N GLN A 68 2.75 -15.45 6.81
CA GLN A 68 3.43 -14.20 6.49
C GLN A 68 2.55 -13.25 5.66
N ARG A 69 1.82 -13.77 4.65
CA ARG A 69 0.88 -12.94 3.87
C ARG A 69 -0.29 -12.41 4.73
N ARG A 70 -0.71 -13.19 5.73
CA ARG A 70 -1.78 -12.78 6.65
C ARG A 70 -1.28 -11.74 7.64
N VAL A 71 -0.09 -11.91 8.19
CA VAL A 71 0.55 -10.90 9.06
C VAL A 71 0.73 -9.59 8.30
N VAL A 72 1.27 -9.64 7.07
CA VAL A 72 1.42 -8.46 6.22
C VAL A 72 0.06 -7.79 5.96
N GLY A 73 -0.98 -8.56 5.62
CA GLY A 73 -2.33 -8.02 5.41
C GLY A 73 -2.95 -7.38 6.66
N VAL A 74 -2.78 -7.99 7.85
CA VAL A 74 -3.29 -7.45 9.12
C VAL A 74 -2.55 -6.18 9.52
N THR A 75 -1.22 -6.16 9.41
CA THR A 75 -0.40 -4.99 9.75
C THR A 75 -0.81 -3.79 8.91
N HIS A 76 -0.98 -3.97 7.59
CA HIS A 76 -1.38 -2.87 6.72
C HIS A 76 -2.83 -2.46 6.95
N TYR A 77 -3.73 -3.40 7.29
CA TYR A 77 -5.13 -3.08 7.57
C TYR A 77 -5.26 -2.18 8.81
N LEU A 78 -4.53 -2.52 9.88
CA LEU A 78 -4.50 -1.72 11.10
C LEU A 78 -3.83 -0.37 10.87
N LEU A 79 -2.68 -0.34 10.20
CA LEU A 79 -1.97 0.90 9.89
C LEU A 79 -2.82 1.85 9.04
N GLY A 80 -3.43 1.33 7.97
CA GLY A 80 -4.30 2.09 7.08
C GLY A 80 -5.54 2.61 7.82
N GLY A 81 -6.20 1.77 8.62
CA GLY A 81 -7.38 2.16 9.39
C GLY A 81 -7.07 3.29 10.38
N ILE A 82 -6.01 3.14 11.18
CA ILE A 82 -5.58 4.14 12.16
C ILE A 82 -5.19 5.44 11.46
N ALA A 83 -4.39 5.38 10.40
CA ALA A 83 -3.97 6.56 9.65
C ALA A 83 -5.17 7.32 9.04
N THR A 84 -6.18 6.59 8.56
CA THR A 84 -7.38 7.19 7.95
C THR A 84 -8.23 7.93 9.00
N THR A 85 -8.46 7.28 10.14
CA THR A 85 -9.20 7.88 11.24
C THR A 85 -8.46 9.08 11.83
N TRP A 86 -7.13 8.99 11.98
CA TRP A 86 -6.30 10.09 12.47
C TRP A 86 -6.33 11.30 11.53
N ALA A 87 -6.21 11.08 10.21
CA ALA A 87 -6.32 12.14 9.21
C ALA A 87 -7.70 12.83 9.24
N PHE A 88 -8.78 12.07 9.43
CA PHE A 88 -10.13 12.62 9.56
C PHE A 88 -10.30 13.49 10.81
N PHE A 89 -9.85 13.02 11.98
CA PHE A 89 -9.94 13.79 13.22
C PHE A 89 -9.13 15.08 13.17
N LEU A 90 -7.91 15.04 12.63
CA LEU A 90 -7.10 16.25 12.45
C LEU A 90 -7.76 17.25 11.51
N ALA A 91 -8.24 16.80 10.35
CA ALA A 91 -8.94 17.66 9.41
C ALA A 91 -10.18 18.30 10.05
N ARG A 92 -10.94 17.54 10.85
CA ARG A 92 -12.14 18.03 11.54
C ARG A 92 -11.81 19.05 12.63
N ILE A 93 -10.78 18.81 13.44
CA ILE A 93 -10.37 19.73 14.51
C ILE A 93 -9.86 21.05 13.92
N ILE A 94 -9.05 21.00 12.85
CA ILE A 94 -8.53 22.21 12.19
C ILE A 94 -9.63 23.00 11.48
N ALA A 95 -10.67 22.34 10.98
CA ALA A 95 -11.76 23.02 10.25
C ALA A 95 -12.83 23.65 11.15
N VAL A 96 -12.96 23.21 12.41
CA VAL A 96 -14.01 23.66 13.34
C VAL A 96 -13.44 24.41 14.55
N GLY A 97 -12.14 24.25 14.83
CA GLY A 97 -11.40 24.94 15.88
C GLY A 97 -10.95 26.34 15.49
#